data_AF-A0A1T1AQJ2-F1
#
_entry.id   AF-A0A1T1AQJ2-F1
#
_cell.length_a   1.000
_cell.length_b   1.000
_cell.length_c   1.000
_cell.angle_alpha   90.00
_cell.angle_beta   90.00
_cell.angle_gamma   90.00
#
_symmetry.space_group_name_H-M   'P 1'
#
loop_
_entity.id
_entity.type
_entity.pdbx_description
1 polymer ?
#
loop_
_entity_poly.entity_id
_entity_poly.type
_entity_poly.pdbx_seq_one_letter_code
_entity_poly.pdbx_strand_id
1 'polypeptide(L)' 'MKNVTITVEDSTLEWVRIEAARRNTSVSRLVGEMLTEKMQFDDAYTRAQRDWEADTSSFNAGGKAYPVRGGQHG' A
#
# COMPACT_ATOMS: atom_id res chain seq x y z
N MET A 1 -3.27 -1.24 -25.02
CA MET A 1 -2.72 -2.13 -23.96
C MET A 1 -1.26 -2.43 -24.30
N LYS A 2 -0.37 -2.50 -23.30
CA LYS A 2 1.02 -2.95 -23.52
C LYS A 2 1.13 -4.41 -23.08
N ASN A 3 1.95 -5.19 -23.78
CA ASN A 3 2.18 -6.59 -23.46
C ASN A 3 3.33 -6.71 -22.45
N VAL A 4 3.18 -7.58 -21.47
CA VAL A 4 4.20 -7.88 -20.46
C VAL A 4 4.40 -9.39 -20.42
N THR A 5 5.65 -9.82 -20.53
CA THR A 5 6.05 -11.23 -20.35
C THR A 5 6.54 -11.40 -18.92
N ILE A 6 5.98 -12.38 -18.21
CA ILE A 6 6.34 -12.70 -16.82
C ILE A 6 6.74 -14.17 -16.72
N THR A 7 7.70 -14.46 -15.86
CA THR A 7 8.09 -15.83 -15.50
C THR A 7 7.42 -16.18 -14.19
N VAL A 8 6.76 -17.33 -14.14
CA VAL A 8 6.09 -17.88 -12.96
C VAL A 8 6.39 -19.37 -12.88
N GLU A 9 6.26 -19.94 -11.69
CA GLU A 9 6.34 -21.40 -11.55
C GLU A 9 5.11 -22.08 -12.17
N ASP A 10 5.29 -23.28 -12.71
CA ASP A 10 4.21 -24.05 -13.35
C ASP A 10 3.01 -24.28 -12.41
N SER A 11 3.28 -24.58 -11.14
CA SER A 11 2.24 -24.77 -10.11
C SER A 11 1.41 -23.51 -9.88
N THR A 12 2.05 -22.35 -9.90
CA THR A 12 1.39 -21.05 -9.74
C THR A 12 0.54 -20.72 -10.97
N LEU A 13 1.04 -21.04 -12.17
CA LEU A 13 0.31 -20.83 -13.42
C LEU A 13 -0.95 -21.69 -13.50
N GLU A 14 -0.88 -22.95 -13.07
CA GLU A 14 -2.03 -23.85 -13.03
C GLU A 14 -3.10 -23.31 -12.06
N TRP A 15 -2.67 -22.98 -10.83
CA TRP A 15 -3.56 -22.42 -9.83
C TRP A 15 -4.26 -21.15 -10.33
N VAL A 16 -3.50 -20.20 -10.91
CA VAL A 16 -4.06 -18.91 -11.33
C VAL A 16 -5.03 -19.06 -12.51
N ARG A 17 -4.84 -20.06 -13.37
CA ARG A 17 -5.80 -20.38 -14.45
C ARG A 17 -7.12 -20.90 -13.89
N ILE A 18 -7.06 -21.80 -12.91
CA ILE A 18 -8.25 -22.32 -12.23
C ILE A 18 -8.99 -21.18 -11.51
N GLU A 19 -8.25 -20.31 -10.82
CA GLU A 19 -8.82 -19.18 -10.10
C GLU A 19 -9.45 -18.15 -11.06
N ALA A 20 -8.79 -17.86 -12.18
CA ALA A 20 -9.32 -17.00 -13.23
C ALA A 20 -10.65 -17.54 -13.79
N ALA A 21 -10.69 -18.84 -14.10
CA ALA A 21 -11.91 -19.50 -14.57
C ALA A 21 -13.02 -19.45 -13.52
N ARG A 22 -12.70 -19.71 -12.24
CA ARG A 22 -13.66 -19.65 -11.12
C ARG A 22 -14.29 -18.26 -10.98
N ARG A 23 -13.51 -17.20 -11.22
CA ARG A 23 -13.97 -15.80 -11.15
C ARG A 23 -14.51 -15.26 -12.47
N ASN A 24 -14.68 -16.10 -13.51
CA ASN A 24 -15.09 -15.69 -14.86
C ASN A 24 -14.23 -14.53 -15.42
N THR A 25 -12.92 -14.58 -15.17
CA THR A 25 -11.95 -13.55 -15.57
C THR A 25 -10.75 -14.17 -16.27
N SER A 26 -9.81 -13.35 -16.72
CA SER A 26 -8.54 -13.80 -17.30
C SER A 26 -7.39 -13.66 -16.30
N VAL A 27 -6.35 -14.47 -16.49
CA VAL A 27 -5.09 -14.36 -15.74
C VAL A 27 -4.48 -12.97 -15.90
N SER A 28 -4.48 -12.42 -17.11
CA SER A 28 -3.98 -11.07 -17.38
C SER A 28 -4.73 -10.00 -16.60
N ARG A 29 -6.05 -10.15 -16.42
CA ARG A 29 -6.88 -9.23 -15.66
C ARG A 29 -6.60 -9.34 -14.16
N LEU A 30 -6.51 -10.54 -13.62
CA LEU A 30 -6.14 -10.76 -12.21
C LEU A 30 -4.78 -10.16 -11.86
N VAL A 31 -3.77 -10.40 -12.71
CA VAL A 31 -2.44 -9.83 -12.51
C VAL A 31 -2.47 -8.30 -12.60
N GLY A 32 -3.24 -7.74 -13.54
CA GLY A 32 -3.41 -6.30 -13.65
C GLY A 32 -4.08 -5.66 -12.44
N GLU A 33 -5.12 -6.30 -11.89
CA GLU A 33 -5.81 -5.85 -10.68
C GLU A 33 -4.88 -5.92 -9.45
N MET A 34 -4.18 -7.04 -9.26
CA MET A 34 -3.18 -7.20 -8.19
C MET A 34 -2.06 -6.14 -8.24
N LEU A 35 -1.55 -5.85 -9.44
CA LEU A 35 -0.52 -4.81 -9.61
C LEU A 35 -1.08 -3.41 -9.32
N THR A 36 -2.33 -3.14 -9.73
CA THR A 36 -2.99 -1.86 -9.45
C THR A 36 -3.19 -1.66 -7.95
N GLU A 37 -3.66 -2.68 -7.25
CA GLU A 37 -3.80 -2.66 -5.78
C GLU A 37 -2.46 -2.40 -5.09
N LYS A 38 -1.40 -3.08 -5.55
CA LYS A 38 -0.06 -2.88 -4.99
C LYS A 38 0.47 -1.45 -5.24
N MET A 39 0.26 -0.90 -6.44
CA MET A 39 0.65 0.47 -6.75
C MET A 39 -0.09 1.48 -5.86
N GLN A 40 -1.39 1.30 -5.63
CA GLN A 40 -2.17 2.18 -4.76
C GLN A 40 -1.68 2.10 -3.31
N PHE A 41 -1.35 0.91 -2.82
CA PHE A 41 -0.83 0.72 -1.48
C PHE A 41 0.53 1.38 -1.29
N ASP A 42 1.46 1.18 -2.24
CA ASP A 42 2.79 1.77 -2.20
C ASP A 42 2.73 3.31 -2.33
N ASP A 43 1.81 3.86 -3.13
CA ASP A 43 1.55 5.30 -3.24
C ASP A 43 0.97 5.89 -1.94
N ALA A 44 -0.01 5.21 -1.33
CA ALA A 44 -0.62 5.65 -0.09
C ALA A 44 0.41 5.72 1.06
N TYR A 45 1.29 4.72 1.15
CA TYR A 45 2.39 4.74 2.11
C TYR A 45 3.35 5.89 1.85
N THR A 46 3.78 6.06 0.60
CA THR A 46 4.70 7.14 0.20
C THR A 46 4.10 8.51 0.50
N ARG A 47 2.79 8.68 0.26
CA ARG A 47 2.06 9.90 0.59
C ARG A 47 2.00 10.13 2.10
N ALA A 48 1.63 9.12 2.88
CA ALA A 48 1.58 9.22 4.34
C ALA A 48 2.96 9.56 4.93
N GLN A 49 4.03 8.98 4.39
CA GLN A 49 5.40 9.32 4.77
C GLN A 49 5.72 10.79 4.48
N ARG A 50 5.41 11.29 3.28
CA ARG A 50 5.63 12.70 2.92
C ARG A 50 4.82 13.65 3.79
N ASP A 51 3.57 13.31 4.06
CA ASP A 51 2.69 14.11 4.93
C ASP A 51 3.25 14.15 6.36
N TRP A 52 3.75 13.02 6.88
CA TRP A 52 4.42 12.96 8.19
C TRP A 52 5.75 13.74 8.23
N GLU A 53 6.60 13.63 7.20
CA GLU A 53 7.84 14.41 7.09
C GLU A 53 7.55 15.92 7.03
N ALA A 54 6.49 16.33 6.32
CA ALA A 54 6.04 17.71 6.27
C ALA A 54 5.43 18.19 7.60
N ASP A 55 4.78 17.31 8.35
CA ASP A 55 4.19 17.58 9.67
C ASP A 55 5.23 17.64 10.81
N THR A 56 6.53 17.53 10.53
CA THR A 56 7.60 17.74 11.52
C THR A 56 7.60 19.13 12.18
N SER A 57 6.76 20.07 11.71
CA SER A 57 6.56 21.39 12.33
C SER A 57 5.74 21.36 13.64
N SER A 58 4.91 20.34 13.89
CA SER A 58 3.99 20.31 15.04
C SER A 58 4.58 19.77 16.34
N PHE A 59 5.72 19.07 16.29
CA PHE A 59 6.43 18.54 17.46
C PHE A 59 7.49 19.49 18.04
N ASN A 60 7.55 20.74 17.58
CA ASN A 60 8.46 21.72 18.16
C ASN A 60 7.81 22.40 19.35
N ALA A 61 8.18 21.98 20.57
CA ALA A 61 7.71 22.62 21.80
C ALA A 61 8.22 24.07 21.98
N GLY A 62 8.98 24.63 21.02
CA GLY A 62 9.51 25.99 21.08
C GLY A 62 10.40 26.23 22.29
N GLY A 63 11.04 25.17 22.80
CA GLY A 63 11.82 25.18 24.04
C GLY A 63 10.99 25.10 25.34
N LYS A 64 9.66 24.93 25.27
CA LYS A 64 8.82 24.71 26.45
C LYS A 64 8.84 23.25 26.88
N ALA A 65 8.78 23.01 28.18
CA ALA A 65 8.66 21.66 28.71
C ALA A 65 7.32 21.03 28.27
N TYR A 66 7.37 19.79 27.79
CA TYR A 66 6.17 19.03 27.44
C TYR A 66 5.26 18.86 28.67
N PRO A 67 3.92 18.92 28.50
CA PRO A 67 3.00 18.74 29.60
C PRO A 67 3.18 17.36 30.23
N VAL A 68 3.26 17.33 31.56
CA VAL A 68 3.28 16.08 32.32
C VAL A 68 1.91 15.42 32.28
N ARG A 69 1.88 14.09 32.16
CA ARG A 69 0.68 13.25 31.99
C ARG A 69 -0.47 13.54 32.96
N GLY A 70 -0.21 14.12 34.13
CA GLY A 70 -1.21 14.40 35.17
C GLY A 70 -1.90 15.77 35.12
N GLY A 71 -1.61 16.63 34.13
CA GLY A 71 -2.08 18.03 34.14
C GLY A 71 -3.29 18.38 33.27
N GLN A 72 -3.81 17.46 32.45
CA GLN A 72 -4.81 17.77 31.40
C GLN A 72 -6.22 17.21 31.66
N HIS A 73 -6.47 16.59 32.82
CA HIS A 73 -7.81 16.18 33.23
C HIS A 73 -8.22 16.94 34.49
N GLY A 74 -8.92 18.06 34.31
CA GLY A 74 -9.53 18.89 35.34
C GLY A 74 -10.64 19.72 34.74
#